data_AF-A0ABD5T6T2-F1
#
_entry.id   AF-A0ABD5T6T2-F1
#
_cell.length_a   1.000
_cell.length_b   1.000
_cell.length_c   1.000
_cell.angle_alpha   90.00
_cell.angle_beta   90.00
_cell.angle_gamma   90.00
#
_symmetry.space_group_name_H-M   'P 1'
#
loop_
_entity.id
_entity.type
_entity.pdbx_description
1 polymer ?
#
loop_
_entity_poly.entity_id
_entity_poly.type
_entity_poly.pdbx_seq_one_letter_code
_entity_poly.pdbx_strand_id
1 'polypeptide(L)' 'MELSESAVRDRAREYAASEPLYDVERQHVETVAKTFAGDEYGRRDAQWIVRWYFRRYLGAYPDGARREREEAFRDT' A
#
# COMPACT_ATOMS: atom_id res chain seq x y z
N MET A 1 -5.32 -23.62 -4.06
CA MET A 1 -3.86 -23.38 -4.00
C MET A 1 -3.41 -23.94 -2.67
N GLU A 2 -2.53 -24.94 -2.67
CA GLU A 2 -1.92 -25.44 -1.45
C GLU A 2 -0.91 -24.39 -0.95
N LEU A 3 -1.08 -23.90 0.27
CA LEU A 3 -0.19 -22.91 0.88
C LEU A 3 1.02 -23.64 1.49
N SER A 4 2.17 -23.53 0.82
CA SER A 4 3.47 -23.99 1.33
C SER A 4 4.46 -22.84 1.42
N GLU A 5 5.52 -23.00 2.22
CA GLU A 5 6.59 -22.00 2.30
C GLU A 5 7.22 -21.72 0.92
N SER A 6 7.46 -22.78 0.12
CA SER A 6 8.00 -22.65 -1.23
C SER A 6 7.08 -21.82 -2.13
N ALA A 7 5.78 -22.11 -2.12
CA ALA A 7 4.79 -21.37 -2.90
C ALA A 7 4.76 -19.88 -2.53
N VAL A 8 4.88 -19.55 -1.24
CA VAL A 8 4.95 -18.16 -0.78
C VAL A 8 6.21 -17.47 -1.27
N ARG A 9 7.38 -18.12 -1.16
CA ARG A 9 8.67 -17.55 -1.61
C ARG A 9 8.70 -17.33 -3.13
N ASP A 10 8.17 -18.27 -3.89
CA ASP A 10 8.10 -18.16 -5.36
C ASP A 10 7.19 -17.00 -5.76
N ARG A 11 5.98 -16.93 -5.18
CA ARG A 11 5.04 -15.85 -5.47
C ARG A 11 5.56 -14.47 -5.07
N ALA A 12 6.28 -14.38 -3.95
CA ALA A 12 6.92 -13.14 -3.52
C ALA A 12 8.00 -12.68 -4.53
N ARG A 13 8.80 -13.60 -5.06
CA ARG A 13 9.80 -13.29 -6.11
C ARG A 13 9.16 -12.82 -7.41
N GLU A 14 8.10 -13.51 -7.85
CA GLU A 14 7.33 -13.10 -9.04
C GLU A 14 6.71 -11.71 -8.87
N TYR A 15 6.15 -11.43 -7.69
CA TYR A 15 5.58 -10.13 -7.38
C TYR A 15 6.65 -9.03 -7.44
N ALA A 16 7.78 -9.24 -6.78
CA ALA A 16 8.90 -8.31 -6.79
C ALA A 16 9.42 -8.00 -8.21
N ALA A 17 9.35 -8.97 -9.12
CA ALA A 17 9.79 -8.82 -10.50
C ALA A 17 8.75 -8.12 -11.41
N SER A 18 7.46 -8.14 -11.05
CA SER A 18 6.37 -7.70 -11.92
C SER A 18 5.65 -6.42 -11.46
N GLU A 19 5.69 -6.10 -10.17
CA GLU A 19 5.03 -4.89 -9.63
C GLU A 19 5.92 -3.66 -9.87
N PRO A 20 5.49 -2.69 -10.72
CA PRO A 20 6.31 -1.53 -11.07
C PRO A 20 6.69 -0.65 -9.89
N LEU A 21 5.93 -0.71 -8.79
CA LEU A 21 6.15 0.10 -7.60
C LEU A 21 6.78 -0.68 -6.43
N TYR A 22 7.27 -1.90 -6.65
CA TYR A 22 7.75 -2.80 -5.60
C TYR A 22 8.80 -2.18 -4.66
N ASP A 23 9.81 -1.49 -5.19
CA ASP A 23 10.85 -0.88 -4.36
C ASP A 23 10.30 0.18 -3.39
N VAL A 24 9.28 0.93 -3.84
CA VAL A 24 8.59 1.93 -3.03
C VAL A 24 7.68 1.26 -2.00
N GLU A 25 7.00 0.15 -2.36
CA GLU A 25 6.24 -0.66 -1.38
C GLU A 25 7.13 -1.16 -0.26
N ARG A 26 8.27 -1.76 -0.61
CA ARG A 26 9.22 -2.30 0.35
C ARG A 26 9.68 -1.23 1.33
N GLN A 27 10.05 -0.05 0.83
CA GLN A 27 10.48 1.08 1.68
C GLN A 27 9.35 1.54 2.62
N HIS A 28 8.12 1.63 2.12
CA HIS A 28 6.98 2.07 2.91
C HIS A 28 6.64 1.09 4.04
N VAL A 29 6.68 -0.22 3.77
CA VAL A 29 6.44 -1.26 4.80
C VAL A 29 7.37 -1.08 6.00
N GLU A 30 8.63 -0.73 5.78
CA GLU A 30 9.61 -0.56 6.86
C GLU A 30 9.48 0.78 7.62
N THR A 31 9.06 1.83 6.91
CA THR A 31 9.12 3.21 7.43
C THR A 31 7.79 3.64 8.04
N VAL A 32 6.70 3.43 7.31
CA VAL A 32 5.37 3.96 7.65
C VAL A 32 4.90 3.40 9.00
N ALA A 33 5.05 2.10 9.22
CA ALA A 33 4.65 1.47 10.49
C ALA A 33 5.37 2.10 11.70
N LYS A 34 6.66 2.43 11.56
CA LYS A 34 7.44 3.08 12.62
C LYS A 34 6.95 4.50 12.87
N THR A 35 6.63 5.25 11.82
CA THR A 35 6.13 6.63 11.94
C THR A 35 4.76 6.70 12.61
N PHE A 36 3.86 5.75 12.34
CA PHE A 36 2.59 5.65 13.07
C PHE A 36 2.79 5.23 14.54
N ALA A 37 3.73 4.34 14.82
CA ALA A 37 4.03 3.92 16.19
C ALA A 37 4.67 5.03 17.04
N GLY A 38 5.32 6.01 16.41
CA GLY A 38 5.95 7.15 17.07
C GLY A 38 5.04 8.35 17.33
N ASP A 39 3.72 8.24 17.08
CA ASP A 39 2.75 9.35 17.11
C ASP A 39 3.10 10.54 16.18
N GLU A 40 4.03 10.36 15.25
CA GLU A 40 4.40 11.37 14.25
C GLU A 40 3.33 11.50 13.16
N TYR A 41 2.64 10.39 12.85
CA TYR A 41 1.55 10.32 11.87
C TYR A 41 0.21 10.02 12.54
N GLY A 42 -0.79 10.83 12.22
CA GLY A 42 -2.17 10.67 12.65
C GLY A 42 -3.07 10.04 11.59
N ARG A 43 -4.37 9.93 11.88
CA ARG A 43 -5.38 9.37 10.96
C ARG A 43 -5.36 10.04 9.58
N ARG A 44 -5.12 11.35 9.54
CA ARG A 44 -5.01 12.12 8.31
C ARG A 44 -3.85 11.68 7.42
N ASP A 45 -2.72 11.32 8.02
CA ASP A 45 -1.53 10.87 7.29
C ASP A 45 -1.76 9.50 6.63
N ALA A 46 -2.65 8.67 7.18
CA ALA A 46 -3.02 7.40 6.57
C ALA A 46 -3.74 7.58 5.21
N GLN A 47 -4.29 8.76 4.93
CA GLN A 47 -4.79 9.11 3.60
C GLN A 47 -3.70 8.98 2.52
N TRP A 48 -2.44 9.28 2.85
CA TRP A 48 -1.33 9.13 1.91
C TRP A 48 -1.06 7.67 1.54
N ILE A 49 -1.18 6.75 2.49
CA ILE A 49 -1.06 5.31 2.23
C ILE A 49 -2.16 4.86 1.26
N VAL A 50 -3.39 5.32 1.48
CA VAL A 50 -4.54 4.98 0.64
C VAL A 50 -4.37 5.51 -0.78
N ARG A 51 -3.92 6.76 -0.92
CA ARG A 51 -3.53 7.33 -2.21
C ARG A 51 -2.48 6.51 -2.91
N TRP A 52 -1.46 6.09 -2.15
CA TRP A 52 -0.35 5.32 -2.66
C TRP A 52 -0.82 3.94 -3.13
N TYR A 53 -1.67 3.26 -2.37
CA TYR A 53 -2.29 2.00 -2.77
C TYR A 53 -2.94 2.10 -4.14
N PHE A 54 -3.64 3.19 -4.45
CA PHE A 54 -4.27 3.34 -5.76
C PHE A 54 -3.29 3.61 -6.91
N ARG A 55 -2.06 4.05 -6.63
CA ARG A 55 -1.03 4.25 -7.68
C ARG A 55 -0.60 2.94 -8.32
N ARG A 56 -0.74 1.79 -7.65
CA ARG A 56 -0.46 0.46 -8.21
C ARG A 56 -1.29 0.15 -9.45
N TYR A 57 -2.45 0.78 -9.57
CA TYR A 57 -3.33 0.62 -10.73
C TYR A 57 -2.94 1.52 -11.90
N LEU A 58 -1.90 2.35 -11.76
CA LEU A 58 -1.36 3.21 -12.81
C LEU A 58 -2.43 4.06 -13.53
N GLY A 59 -3.46 4.50 -12.78
CA GLY A 59 -4.58 5.28 -13.30
C GLY A 59 -5.79 4.47 -13.80
N ALA A 60 -5.72 3.13 -13.81
CA ALA A 60 -6.82 2.26 -14.23
C ALA A 60 -7.93 2.10 -13.16
N TYR A 61 -7.73 2.61 -11.95
CA TYR A 61 -8.71 2.50 -10.87
C TYR A 61 -9.80 3.59 -10.98
N PRO A 62 -11.10 3.27 -10.78
CA PRO A 62 -12.17 4.25 -10.87
C PRO A 62 -12.00 5.43 -9.91
N ASP A 63 -12.04 6.66 -10.46
CA ASP A 63 -11.76 7.88 -9.70
C ASP A 63 -12.72 8.11 -8.53
N GLY A 64 -14.02 7.85 -8.72
CA GLY A 64 -15.04 8.03 -7.68
C GLY A 64 -14.80 7.12 -6.46
N ALA A 65 -14.58 5.82 -6.70
CA ALA A 65 -14.28 4.87 -5.65
C ALA A 65 -12.95 5.20 -4.94
N ARG A 66 -11.94 5.68 -5.67
CA ARG A 66 -10.69 6.15 -5.09
C ARG A 66 -10.94 7.30 -4.11
N ARG A 67 -11.68 8.34 -4.54
CA ARG A 67 -11.97 9.53 -3.72
C ARG A 67 -12.73 9.18 -2.46
N GLU A 68 -13.76 8.33 -2.55
CA GLU A 68 -14.54 7.89 -1.37
C GLU A 68 -13.62 7.25 -0.31
N ARG A 69 -12.68 6.39 -0.75
CA ARG A 69 -11.73 5.73 0.14
C ARG A 69 -10.73 6.73 0.74
N GLU A 70 -10.28 7.73 -0.01
CA GLU A 70 -9.41 8.79 0.51
C GLU A 70 -10.14 9.69 1.52
N GLU A 71 -11.43 9.97 1.29
CA GLU A 71 -12.23 10.84 2.14
C GLU A 71 -12.54 10.24 3.52
N ALA A 72 -12.59 8.91 3.63
CA ALA A 72 -12.73 8.23 4.94
C ALA A 72 -11.60 8.53 5.95
N PHE A 73 -10.48 9.08 5.46
CA PHE A 73 -9.32 9.48 6.26
C PHE A 73 -9.20 11.01 6.41
N ARG A 74 -10.08 11.80 5.80
CA ARG A 74 -10.13 13.25 6.03
C ARG A 74 -10.73 13.47 7.44
N ASP A 75 -10.13 14.38 8.22
CA ASP A 75 -10.53 14.64 9.61
C ASP A 75 -12.06 14.83 9.76
N THR A 76 -12.64 14.10 10.71
CA THR A 76 -13.85 14.47 11.45
C THR A 76 -13.41 15.14 12.73
#